data_AF-A0A930QPZ2-F1
#
_entry.id   AF-A0A930QPZ2-F1
#
_cell.length_a   1.000
_cell.length_b   1.000
_cell.length_c   1.000
_cell.angle_alpha   90.00
_cell.angle_beta   90.00
_cell.angle_gamma   90.00
#
_symmetry.space_group_name_H-M   'P 1'
#
loop_
_entity.id
_entity.type
_entity.pdbx_description
1 polymer ?
#
loop_
_entity_poly.entity_id
_entity_poly.type
_entity_poly.pdbx_seq_one_letter_code
_entity_poly.pdbx_strand_id
1 'polypeptide(L)' 'QYSHLRADTHEDNHPMQHLLCAAGFVFCGTIYVADGTPRRAYEWIKESHP' A
#
# COMPACT_ATOMS: atom_id res chain seq x y z
N GLN A 1 13.09 6.90 -12.98
CA GLN A 1 12.81 5.64 -12.24
C GLN A 1 12.76 5.98 -10.77
N TYR A 2 11.73 5.54 -10.03
CA TYR A 2 11.60 5.81 -8.58
C TYR A 2 12.05 4.58 -7.77
N SER A 3 12.65 4.81 -6.61
CA SER A 3 13.13 3.76 -5.69
C SER A 3 12.17 3.46 -4.54
N HIS A 4 11.17 4.32 -4.32
CA HIS A 4 10.16 4.18 -3.29
C HIS A 4 8.80 4.62 -3.84
N LEU A 5 7.81 3.75 -3.73
CA LEU A 5 6.43 4.01 -4.11
C LEU A 5 5.54 3.77 -2.90
N ARG A 6 4.49 4.58 -2.79
CA ARG A 6 3.44 4.43 -1.77
C ARG A 6 2.10 4.28 -2.46
N ALA A 7 1.26 3.42 -1.91
CA ALA A 7 -0.10 3.19 -2.38
C ALA A 7 -1.03 3.03 -1.18
N ASP A 8 -2.29 3.41 -1.34
CA ASP A 8 -3.32 3.15 -0.35
C ASP A 8 -4.59 2.63 -1.02
N THR A 9 -5.41 1.89 -0.27
CA THR A 9 -6.69 1.37 -0.75
C THR A 9 -7.70 1.24 0.39
N HIS A 10 -8.99 1.12 0.05
CA HIS A 10 -10.06 0.87 1.02
C HIS A 10 -9.91 -0.52 1.67
N GLU A 11 -10.34 -0.66 2.93
CA GLU A 11 -10.29 -1.93 3.66
C GLU A 11 -11.13 -3.05 3.01
N ASP A 12 -12.21 -2.69 2.33
CA ASP A 12 -13.06 -3.62 1.59
C ASP A 12 -12.58 -3.92 0.17
N ASN A 13 -11.59 -3.19 -0.35
CA ASN A 13 -11.05 -3.43 -1.69
C ASN A 13 -10.01 -4.57 -1.67
N HIS A 14 -10.48 -5.75 -1.29
CA HIS A 14 -9.71 -6.99 -1.21
C HIS A 14 -8.93 -7.28 -2.50
N PRO A 15 -9.48 -7.09 -3.73
CA PRO A 15 -8.72 -7.29 -4.96
C PRO A 15 -7.46 -6.41 -5.04
N MET A 16 -7.57 -5.13 -4.67
CA MET A 16 -6.41 -4.22 -4.68
C MET A 16 -5.38 -4.59 -3.61
N GLN A 17 -5.83 -5.03 -2.43
CA GLN A 17 -4.91 -5.48 -1.38
C GLN A 17 -4.09 -6.69 -1.84
N HIS A 18 -4.74 -7.66 -2.49
CA HIS A 18 -4.05 -8.81 -3.08
C HIS A 18 -3.07 -8.39 -4.18
N LEU A 19 -3.47 -7.46 -5.06
CA LEU A 19 -2.62 -6.95 -6.12
C LEU A 19 -1.36 -6.26 -5.58
N LEU A 20 -1.51 -5.40 -4.56
CA LEU A 20 -0.38 -4.70 -3.94
C LEU A 20 0.61 -5.67 -3.32
N CYS A 21 0.12 -6.65 -2.54
CA CYS A 21 0.97 -7.70 -1.98
C CYS A 21 1.70 -8.52 -3.07
N ALA A 22 0.98 -8.92 -4.13
CA ALA A 22 1.58 -9.67 -5.25
C ALA A 22 2.62 -8.86 -6.04
N ALA A 23 2.47 -7.54 -6.09
CA ALA A 23 3.43 -6.62 -6.70
C ALA A 23 4.63 -6.29 -5.79
N GLY A 24 4.72 -6.90 -4.60
CA GLY A 24 5.82 -6.70 -3.66
C GLY A 24 5.69 -5.45 -2.78
N PHE A 25 4.50 -4.83 -2.73
CA PHE A 25 4.22 -3.80 -1.73
C PHE A 25 3.98 -4.45 -0.36
N VAL A 26 4.47 -3.82 0.69
CA VAL A 26 4.32 -4.25 2.09
C VAL A 26 3.30 -3.36 2.79
N PHE A 27 2.41 -3.97 3.59
CA PHE A 27 1.46 -3.22 4.41
C PHE A 27 2.16 -2.47 5.54
N CYS A 28 1.95 -1.16 5.63
CA CYS A 28 2.59 -0.29 6.63
C CYS A 28 1.65 0.06 7.79
N GLY A 29 0.33 0.00 7.58
CA GLY A 29 -0.66 0.40 8.58
C GLY A 29 -1.89 1.07 7.96
N THR A 30 -2.70 1.69 8.81
CA THR A 30 -3.88 2.46 8.40
C THR A 30 -3.59 3.95 8.49
N ILE A 31 -3.91 4.68 7.43
CA ILE A 31 -3.87 6.15 7.39
C ILE A 31 -5.30 6.71 7.32
N TYR A 32 -5.47 7.96 7.73
CA TYR A 32 -6.70 8.71 7.56
C TYR A 32 -6.48 9.77 6.49
N VAL A 33 -7.32 9.77 5.46
CA VAL A 33 -7.23 10.76 4.37
C VAL A 33 -8.06 12.00 4.71
N ALA A 34 -8.05 13.02 3.85
CA ALA A 34 -8.64 14.33 4.15
C ALA A 34 -10.15 14.30 4.50
N ASP A 35 -10.88 13.29 4.01
CA ASP A 35 -12.30 13.07 4.33
C ASP A 35 -12.52 12.31 5.67
N GLY A 36 -11.44 11.95 6.37
CA GLY A 36 -11.47 11.20 7.62
C GLY A 36 -11.69 9.70 7.46
N THR A 37 -11.77 9.17 6.24
CA THR A 37 -11.95 7.72 6.02
C THR A 37 -10.63 6.96 6.14
N PRO A 38 -10.65 5.73 6.69
CA PRO A 38 -9.45 4.91 6.79
C PRO A 38 -9.03 4.36 5.42
N ARG A 39 -7.72 4.24 5.21
CA ARG A 39 -7.11 3.56 4.07
C ARG A 39 -5.98 2.65 4.55
N ARG A 40 -5.89 1.45 3.97
CA ARG A 40 -4.74 0.57 4.16
C ARG A 40 -3.58 1.11 3.34
N ALA A 41 -2.51 1.52 3.99
CA ALA A 41 -1.32 2.06 3.36
C ALA A 41 -0.27 0.98 3.12
N TYR A 42 0.40 1.07 1.98
CA TYR A 42 1.41 0.16 1.51
C TYR A 42 2.63 0.92 0.95
N GLU A 43 3.79 0.28 0.99
CA GLU A 43 5.00 0.79 0.34
C GLU A 43 5.75 -0.27 -0.46
N TRP A 44 6.41 0.14 -1.53
CA TRP A 44 7.32 -0.68 -2.32
C TRP A 44 8.66 0.05 -2.42
N ILE A 45 9.75 -0.66 -2.15
CA ILE A 45 11.12 -0.15 -2.22
C ILE A 45 11.91 -1.04 -3.19
N LYS A 46 12.61 -0.41 -4.14
CA LYS A 46 13.30 -1.07 -5.25
C LYS A 46 14.40 -2.07 -4.83
N GLU A 47 14.88 -2.00 -3.58
CA GLU A 47 16.01 -2.80 -3.06
C GLU A 47 15.79 -3.29 -1.62
N SER A 48 14.58 -3.66 -1.22
CA SER A 48 14.40 -4.30 0.09
C SER A 48 13.50 -5.53 0.01
N HIS A 49 14.03 -6.61 -0.57
CA HIS A 49 13.73 -7.98 -0.17
C HIS A 49 15.03 -8.80 -0.38
N PRO A 50 15.62 -9.44 0.65
CA PRO A 50 16.44 -10.64 0.42
C PRO A 50 15.62 -11.76 -0.22
#